data_AF-A0A3M1FS63-F1
#
_entry.id   AF-A0A3M1FS63-F1
#
_cell.length_a   1.000
_cell.length_b   1.000
_cell.length_c   1.000
_cell.angle_alpha   90.00
_cell.angle_beta   90.00
_cell.angle_gamma   90.00
#
_symmetry.space_group_name_H-M   'P 1'
#
loop_
_entity.id
_entity.type
_entity.pdbx_description
1 polymer ?
#
loop_
_entity_poly.entity_id
_entity_poly.type
_entity_poly.pdbx_seq_one_letter_code
_entity_poly.pdbx_strand_id
1 'polypeptide(L)'
;MALSVSIPEAQRLDERVWKARLSPAEAKIFGSGANTYGSISIVLLTEQPDFNEEQSSLSFDPASVQILNLGMTDQAVFIAASEEQQQVNMQGSHHAEERDTTRGDAKFLSELPPQLQTLGRKLLSDIRKYFPGELKYYPRSRKFVETPDNFWTVRIQPRDKSLRITVRGRPETFMKPKNLELKPDMATYSSFKISSPEQLSEAIEILLQASKK
;
A
#
# COMPACT_ATOMS: atom_id res chain seq x y z
N MET A 1 -16.36 -24.59 12.62
CA MET A 1 -17.36 -23.74 13.31
C MET A 1 -17.02 -22.32 12.92
N ALA A 2 -17.79 -21.72 12.01
CA ALA A 2 -17.59 -20.33 11.64
C ALA A 2 -18.19 -19.47 12.76
N LEU A 3 -17.38 -18.60 13.38
CA LEU A 3 -17.89 -17.64 14.35
C LEU A 3 -18.59 -16.54 13.53
N SER A 4 -19.87 -16.27 13.78
CA SER A 4 -20.57 -15.15 13.12
C SER A 4 -20.84 -14.07 14.17
N VAL A 5 -20.57 -12.82 13.83
CA VAL A 5 -20.82 -11.66 14.70
C VAL A 5 -21.99 -10.88 14.14
N SER A 6 -22.94 -10.54 15.01
CA SER A 6 -24.14 -9.77 14.66
C SER A 6 -24.11 -8.41 15.34
N ILE A 7 -24.23 -7.34 14.55
CA ILE A 7 -24.33 -5.96 15.02
C ILE A 7 -25.81 -5.54 15.00
N PRO A 8 -26.40 -5.24 16.17
CA PRO A 8 -27.78 -4.74 16.25
C PRO A 8 -27.86 -3.26 15.84
N GLU A 9 -29.09 -2.78 15.61
CA GLU A 9 -29.37 -1.39 15.20
C GLU A 9 -28.68 -0.98 13.88
N ALA A 10 -28.51 -1.94 12.96
CA ALA A 10 -27.98 -1.69 11.63
C ALA A 10 -29.07 -1.14 10.71
N GLN A 11 -28.82 0.04 10.15
CA GLN A 11 -29.64 0.71 9.15
C GLN A 11 -28.97 0.58 7.77
N ARG A 12 -29.67 0.00 6.80
CA ARG A 12 -29.22 0.02 5.40
C ARG A 12 -29.33 1.44 4.83
N LEU A 13 -28.20 1.99 4.36
CA LEU A 13 -28.14 3.29 3.67
C LEU A 13 -28.17 3.12 2.15
N ASP A 14 -27.59 2.03 1.65
CA ASP A 14 -27.53 1.65 0.23
C ASP A 14 -27.43 0.11 0.13
N GLU A 15 -27.52 -0.47 -1.07
CA GLU A 15 -27.49 -1.92 -1.32
C GLU A 15 -26.29 -2.62 -0.67
N ARG A 16 -25.17 -1.92 -0.51
CA ARG A 16 -23.91 -2.43 0.06
C ARG A 16 -23.35 -1.57 1.18
N VAL A 17 -24.15 -0.65 1.71
CA VAL A 17 -23.72 0.29 2.75
C VAL A 17 -24.70 0.27 3.90
N TRP A 18 -24.20 0.02 5.10
CA TRP A 18 -24.98 0.04 6.32
C TRP A 18 -24.35 0.99 7.33
N LYS A 19 -25.19 1.53 8.20
CA LYS A 19 -24.78 2.33 9.35
C LYS A 19 -25.27 1.62 10.60
N ALA A 20 -24.39 1.41 11.58
CA ALA A 20 -24.78 0.83 12.85
C ALA A 20 -23.97 1.43 13.98
N ARG A 21 -24.29 1.02 15.21
CA ARG A 21 -23.47 1.36 16.37
C ARG A 21 -22.36 0.33 16.56
N LEU A 22 -21.14 0.83 16.69
CA LEU A 22 -19.97 0.05 17.03
C LEU A 22 -18.96 0.95 17.72
N SER A 23 -18.65 0.65 18.99
CA SER A 23 -17.67 1.44 19.73
C SER A 23 -16.26 1.26 19.16
N PRO A 24 -15.36 2.23 19.36
CA PRO A 24 -13.96 2.07 18.93
C PRO A 24 -13.25 0.88 19.60
N ALA A 25 -13.71 0.48 20.79
CA ALA A 25 -13.17 -0.69 21.49
C ALA A 25 -13.61 -2.00 20.82
N GLU A 26 -14.87 -2.11 20.42
CA GLU A 26 -15.41 -3.27 19.70
C GLU A 26 -14.85 -3.35 18.26
N ALA A 27 -14.74 -2.21 17.58
CA ALA A 27 -14.15 -2.15 16.24
C ALA A 27 -12.69 -2.66 16.20
N LYS A 28 -11.93 -2.42 17.28
CA LYS A 28 -10.56 -2.94 17.43
C LYS A 28 -10.48 -4.47 17.51
N ILE A 29 -11.56 -5.15 17.90
CA ILE A 29 -11.61 -6.62 17.99
C ILE A 29 -11.51 -7.25 16.60
N PHE A 30 -12.10 -6.62 15.58
CA PHE A 30 -12.06 -7.07 14.19
C PHE A 30 -10.73 -6.76 13.49
N GLY A 31 -9.89 -5.95 14.12
CA GLY A 31 -8.58 -5.61 13.62
C GLY A 31 -8.12 -4.22 14.05
N SER A 32 -6.81 -4.03 14.05
CA SER A 32 -6.18 -2.74 14.24
C SER A 32 -6.17 -1.97 12.90
N GLY A 33 -7.20 -1.15 12.65
CA GLY A 33 -7.31 -0.33 11.44
C GLY A 33 -6.29 0.81 11.38
N ALA A 34 -5.81 1.09 10.17
CA ALA A 34 -4.59 1.84 9.84
C ALA A 34 -4.66 3.37 10.05
N ASN A 35 -5.79 3.93 10.49
CA ASN A 35 -6.01 5.37 10.58
C ASN A 35 -7.06 5.71 11.64
N THR A 36 -6.83 6.77 12.44
CA THR A 36 -7.78 7.29 13.43
C THR A 36 -8.08 8.75 13.08
N TYR A 37 -9.14 8.96 12.30
CA TYR A 37 -9.55 10.30 11.89
C TYR A 37 -11.06 10.47 12.04
N GLY A 38 -11.46 11.62 12.60
CA GLY A 38 -12.87 12.00 12.72
C GLY A 38 -13.67 11.15 13.72
N SER A 39 -15.00 11.28 13.64
CA SER A 39 -15.92 10.68 14.60
C SER A 39 -16.39 9.27 14.23
N ILE A 40 -16.38 8.88 12.95
CA ILE A 40 -17.07 7.68 12.46
C ILE A 40 -16.09 6.58 12.09
N SER A 41 -16.35 5.35 12.56
CA SER A 41 -15.60 4.16 12.15
C SER A 41 -16.06 3.67 10.77
N ILE A 42 -15.14 3.23 9.92
CA ILE A 42 -15.45 2.68 8.59
C ILE A 42 -14.93 1.25 8.54
N VAL A 43 -15.84 0.32 8.26
CA VAL A 43 -15.63 -1.12 8.29
C VAL A 43 -15.92 -1.69 6.89
N LEU A 44 -14.94 -2.33 6.29
CA LEU A 44 -15.08 -3.05 5.03
C LEU A 44 -15.36 -4.53 5.31
N LEU A 45 -16.37 -5.09 4.67
CA LEU A 45 -16.73 -6.50 4.71
C LEU A 45 -16.29 -7.11 3.39
N THR A 46 -15.31 -8.01 3.43
CA THR A 46 -14.74 -8.62 2.21
C THR A 46 -15.58 -9.77 1.69
N GLU A 47 -16.48 -10.28 2.51
CA GLU A 47 -17.51 -11.25 2.14
C GLU A 47 -18.89 -10.61 2.25
N GLN A 48 -19.87 -11.21 1.59
CA GLN A 48 -21.24 -10.72 1.61
C GLN A 48 -21.84 -10.89 3.01
N PRO A 49 -22.26 -9.80 3.69
CA PRO A 49 -22.91 -9.92 4.98
C PRO A 49 -24.37 -10.36 4.84
N ASP A 50 -24.88 -10.94 5.91
CA ASP A 50 -26.30 -11.25 6.06
C ASP A 50 -26.99 -10.10 6.81
N PHE A 51 -27.89 -9.40 6.13
CA PHE A 51 -28.64 -8.30 6.72
C PHE A 51 -30.10 -8.69 6.94
N ASN A 52 -30.51 -8.70 8.21
CA ASN A 52 -31.89 -8.97 8.60
C ASN A 52 -32.64 -7.66 8.81
N GLU A 53 -33.56 -7.34 7.89
CA GLU A 53 -34.35 -6.11 7.92
C GLU A 53 -35.40 -6.09 9.05
N GLU A 54 -35.96 -7.25 9.42
CA GLU A 54 -36.92 -7.36 10.53
C GLU A 54 -36.27 -7.14 11.90
N GLN A 55 -35.03 -7.59 12.06
CA GLN A 55 -34.26 -7.46 13.31
C GLN A 55 -33.34 -6.23 13.31
N SER A 56 -33.26 -5.50 12.20
CA SER A 56 -32.30 -4.40 11.99
C SER A 56 -30.89 -4.79 12.43
N SER A 57 -30.43 -5.96 11.97
CA SER A 57 -29.15 -6.54 12.37
C SER A 57 -28.31 -6.93 11.17
N LEU A 58 -26.99 -6.71 11.28
CA LEU A 58 -26.01 -7.05 10.27
C LEU A 58 -25.07 -8.13 10.81
N SER A 59 -25.04 -9.28 10.16
CA SER A 59 -24.23 -10.43 10.54
C SER A 59 -23.12 -10.69 9.52
N PHE A 60 -21.91 -10.97 10.00
CA PHE A 60 -20.74 -11.24 9.16
C PHE A 60 -19.71 -12.10 9.90
N ASP A 61 -18.80 -12.73 9.14
CA ASP A 61 -17.64 -13.41 9.72
C ASP A 61 -16.61 -12.36 10.17
N PRO A 62 -16.23 -12.30 11.46
CA PRO A 62 -15.22 -11.35 11.94
C PRO A 62 -13.85 -11.51 11.26
N ALA A 63 -13.55 -12.67 10.65
CA ALA A 63 -12.33 -12.90 9.90
C ALA A 63 -12.37 -12.26 8.49
N SER A 64 -13.55 -11.93 7.96
CA SER A 64 -13.75 -11.27 6.66
C SER A 64 -14.02 -9.76 6.79
N VAL A 65 -13.47 -9.15 7.85
CA VAL A 65 -13.62 -7.72 8.16
C VAL A 65 -12.28 -7.00 8.03
N GLN A 66 -12.31 -5.79 7.48
CA GLN A 66 -11.17 -4.88 7.45
C GLN A 66 -11.58 -3.47 7.93
N ILE A 67 -10.95 -2.97 8.99
CA ILE A 67 -11.19 -1.60 9.48
C ILE A 67 -10.43 -0.60 8.60
N LEU A 68 -11.16 0.24 7.86
CA LEU A 68 -10.60 1.29 7.00
C LEU A 68 -10.30 2.58 7.78
N ASN A 69 -11.14 2.90 8.76
CA ASN A 69 -10.96 4.04 9.67
C ASN A 69 -11.52 3.69 11.05
N LEU A 70 -10.82 4.09 12.10
CA LEU A 70 -11.32 4.01 13.47
C LEU A 70 -11.79 5.41 13.91
N GLY A 71 -13.10 5.55 14.15
CA GLY A 71 -13.69 6.77 14.67
C GLY A 71 -13.49 6.92 16.17
N MET A 72 -13.87 8.08 16.70
CA MET A 72 -13.86 8.37 18.14
C MET A 72 -15.24 8.20 18.81
N THR A 73 -16.30 7.97 18.03
CA THR A 73 -17.67 7.77 18.53
C THR A 73 -18.13 6.34 18.32
N ASP A 74 -19.33 6.03 18.81
CA ASP A 74 -20.02 4.75 18.66
C ASP A 74 -20.66 4.58 17.28
N GLN A 75 -20.40 5.46 16.31
CA GLN A 75 -20.96 5.34 14.96
C GLN A 75 -20.01 4.62 14.02
N ALA A 76 -20.54 3.64 13.28
CA ALA A 76 -19.82 2.94 12.24
C ALA A 76 -20.61 2.85 10.92
N VAL A 77 -19.87 2.87 9.83
CA VAL A 77 -20.35 2.60 8.47
C VAL A 77 -19.70 1.32 7.97
N PHE A 78 -20.52 0.38 7.53
CA PHE A 78 -20.13 -0.91 6.98
C PHE A 78 -20.30 -0.87 5.47
N ILE A 79 -19.32 -1.36 4.72
CA ILE A 79 -19.30 -1.38 3.26
C ILE A 79 -18.97 -2.79 2.81
N ALA A 80 -19.79 -3.42 1.97
CA ALA A 80 -19.46 -4.72 1.38
C ALA A 80 -18.61 -4.56 0.10
N ALA A 81 -17.50 -5.31 0.02
CA ALA A 81 -16.68 -5.38 -1.18
C ALA A 81 -17.43 -6.10 -2.32
N SER A 82 -17.24 -5.64 -3.55
CA SER A 82 -17.78 -6.32 -4.74
C SER A 82 -16.97 -7.58 -5.06
N GLU A 83 -17.62 -8.69 -5.42
CA GLU A 83 -16.96 -9.94 -5.82
C GLU A 83 -16.16 -9.85 -7.15
N GLU A 84 -16.12 -8.70 -7.82
CA GLU A 84 -15.28 -8.49 -9.00
C GLU A 84 -13.84 -8.18 -8.64
N GLN A 85 -13.14 -9.15 -8.04
CA GLN A 85 -11.69 -9.35 -8.17
C GLN A 85 -11.26 -10.69 -7.54
N GLN A 86 -11.36 -11.74 -8.35
CA GLN A 86 -10.84 -13.07 -7.99
C GLN A 86 -9.32 -13.16 -8.19
N GLN A 87 -8.69 -13.71 -7.14
CA GLN A 87 -7.48 -14.54 -7.12
C GLN A 87 -6.11 -13.86 -7.22
N VAL A 88 -5.50 -13.63 -6.05
CA VAL A 88 -4.06 -13.88 -5.87
C VAL A 88 -3.89 -14.91 -4.74
N ASN A 89 -3.37 -16.07 -5.15
CA ASN A 89 -3.07 -17.25 -4.34
C ASN A 89 -2.32 -16.91 -3.04
N MET A 90 -2.87 -17.40 -1.92
CA MET A 90 -2.14 -17.62 -0.68
C MET A 90 -1.43 -18.97 -0.73
N GLN A 91 -0.10 -18.97 -0.68
CA GLN A 91 0.71 -20.00 -0.01
C GLN A 91 2.10 -19.43 0.26
N GLY A 92 2.45 -19.24 1.54
CA GLY A 92 3.75 -18.74 1.97
C GLY A 92 3.71 -18.13 3.37
N SER A 93 3.96 -18.98 4.35
CA SER A 93 3.83 -18.79 5.80
C SER A 93 4.85 -17.81 6.42
N HIS A 94 4.42 -17.15 7.49
CA HIS A 94 5.19 -16.59 8.61
C HIS A 94 6.38 -15.64 8.31
N HIS A 95 6.11 -14.34 8.35
CA HIS A 95 6.70 -13.47 9.37
C HIS A 95 5.88 -12.19 9.53
N ALA A 96 5.51 -11.90 10.77
CA ALA A 96 4.87 -10.66 11.17
C ALA A 96 5.84 -9.49 10.96
N GLU A 97 5.58 -8.64 9.97
CA GLU A 97 6.03 -7.26 9.95
C GLU A 97 4.85 -6.38 9.52
N GLU A 98 4.36 -5.63 10.50
CA GLU A 98 3.53 -4.42 10.45
C GLU A 98 3.00 -4.02 9.07
N ARG A 99 1.69 -4.22 8.86
CA ARG A 99 0.95 -3.68 7.72
C ARG A 99 0.69 -2.19 7.92
N ASP A 100 1.74 -1.39 7.78
CA ASP A 100 1.65 0.04 7.54
C ASP A 100 1.14 0.24 6.10
N THR A 101 -0.17 0.03 5.89
CA THR A 101 -0.87 0.26 4.61
C THR A 101 -1.24 1.73 4.44
N THR A 102 -0.35 2.63 4.84
CA THR A 102 -0.39 4.00 4.32
C THR A 102 0.30 3.95 2.98
N ARG A 103 -0.47 4.15 1.89
CA ARG A 103 -0.01 4.19 0.48
C ARG A 103 1.46 4.57 0.36
N GLY A 104 2.38 3.61 0.15
CA GLY A 104 3.80 3.88 0.39
C GLY A 104 4.40 4.89 -0.60
N ASP A 105 3.72 5.15 -1.71
CA ASP A 105 3.98 6.30 -2.59
C ASP A 105 3.77 7.64 -1.86
N ALA A 106 2.64 7.79 -1.15
CA ALA A 106 2.35 8.99 -0.37
C ALA A 106 3.36 9.17 0.78
N LYS A 107 3.75 8.07 1.44
CA LYS A 107 4.80 8.08 2.47
C LYS A 107 6.16 8.46 1.90
N PHE A 108 6.52 7.93 0.74
CA PHE A 108 7.75 8.34 0.05
C PHE A 108 7.75 9.84 -0.21
N LEU A 109 6.65 10.39 -0.75
CA LEU A 109 6.55 11.81 -1.06
C LEU A 109 6.58 12.72 0.19
N SER A 110 6.02 12.27 1.31
CA SER A 110 6.06 13.05 2.57
C SER A 110 7.44 13.05 3.23
N GLU A 111 8.23 11.99 3.04
CA GLU A 111 9.60 11.90 3.57
C GLU A 111 10.66 12.62 2.70
N LEU A 112 10.30 13.09 1.51
CA LEU A 112 11.24 13.80 0.63
C LEU A 112 11.61 15.18 1.21
N PRO A 113 12.91 15.50 1.32
CA PRO A 113 13.34 16.85 1.63
C PRO A 113 12.92 17.82 0.52
N PRO A 114 12.75 19.13 0.80
CA PRO A 114 12.22 20.10 -0.16
C PRO A 114 12.92 20.09 -1.53
N GLN A 115 14.24 19.87 -1.55
CA GLN A 115 15.04 19.86 -2.77
C GLN A 115 14.75 18.65 -3.67
N LEU A 116 14.25 17.55 -3.12
CA LEU A 116 13.93 16.32 -3.85
C LEU A 116 12.45 16.18 -4.16
N GLN A 117 11.58 17.04 -3.64
CA GLN A 117 10.12 16.95 -3.85
C GLN A 117 9.75 16.90 -5.33
N THR A 118 10.27 17.83 -6.14
CA THR A 118 9.98 17.86 -7.59
C THR A 118 10.47 16.60 -8.30
N LEU A 119 11.70 16.17 -8.00
CA LEU A 119 12.29 14.97 -8.61
C LEU A 119 11.52 13.71 -8.24
N GLY A 120 11.21 13.51 -6.96
CA GLY A 120 10.52 12.33 -6.46
C GLY A 120 9.07 12.25 -6.92
N ARG A 121 8.35 13.38 -7.00
CA ARG A 121 7.00 13.44 -7.59
C ARG A 121 7.01 13.05 -9.06
N LYS A 122 7.97 13.58 -9.83
CA LYS A 122 8.09 13.27 -11.25
C LYS A 122 8.49 11.80 -11.47
N LEU A 123 9.43 11.29 -10.68
CA LEU A 123 9.82 9.87 -10.69
C LEU A 123 8.62 8.96 -10.46
N LEU A 124 7.85 9.16 -9.38
CA LEU A 124 6.68 8.35 -9.13
C LEU A 124 5.63 8.49 -10.23
N SER A 125 5.34 9.72 -10.67
CA SER A 125 4.38 9.95 -11.74
C SER A 125 4.77 9.25 -13.04
N ASP A 126 6.06 9.21 -13.38
CA ASP A 126 6.53 8.56 -14.61
C ASP A 126 6.56 7.04 -14.47
N ILE A 127 6.98 6.49 -13.32
CA ILE A 127 6.94 5.04 -13.05
C ILE A 127 5.51 4.51 -13.10
N ARG A 128 4.56 5.20 -12.48
CA ARG A 128 3.16 4.75 -12.38
C ARG A 128 2.42 4.74 -13.71
N LYS A 129 2.94 5.41 -14.75
CA LYS A 129 2.43 5.28 -16.14
C LYS A 129 2.70 3.89 -16.73
N TYR A 130 3.77 3.22 -16.28
CA TYR A 130 4.19 1.93 -16.79
C TYR A 130 3.89 0.77 -15.83
N PHE A 131 3.91 1.06 -14.53
CA PHE A 131 3.76 0.06 -13.48
C PHE A 131 2.65 0.48 -12.50
N PRO A 132 1.45 -0.11 -12.58
CA PRO A 132 0.32 0.24 -11.71
C PRO A 132 0.47 -0.31 -10.26
N GLY A 133 1.70 -0.55 -9.82
CA GLY A 133 2.04 -1.00 -8.47
C GLY A 133 2.08 0.13 -7.43
N GLU A 134 2.68 -0.15 -6.28
CA GLU A 134 2.83 0.82 -5.19
C GLU A 134 4.13 0.55 -4.41
N LEU A 135 4.73 1.60 -3.83
CA LEU A 135 5.84 1.44 -2.92
C LEU A 135 5.38 0.87 -1.56
N LYS A 136 6.22 0.03 -0.96
CA LYS A 136 6.11 -0.41 0.43
C LYS A 136 7.35 0.05 1.20
N TYR A 137 7.15 0.71 2.34
CA TYR A 137 8.25 1.17 3.18
C TYR A 137 8.73 0.09 4.14
N TYR A 138 10.06 -0.07 4.24
CA TYR A 138 10.72 -1.01 5.13
C TYR A 138 11.58 -0.24 6.16
N PRO A 139 11.08 0.00 7.38
CA PRO A 139 11.74 0.85 8.38
C PRO A 139 13.18 0.43 8.70
N ARG A 140 13.44 -0.87 8.84
CA ARG A 140 14.77 -1.41 9.18
C ARG A 140 15.84 -1.04 8.15
N SER A 141 15.50 -1.03 6.87
CA SER A 141 16.43 -0.71 5.78
C SER A 141 16.31 0.73 5.27
N ARG A 142 15.23 1.42 5.68
CA ARG A 142 14.81 2.74 5.16
C ARG A 142 14.69 2.75 3.64
N LYS A 143 14.16 1.66 3.09
CA LYS A 143 13.93 1.50 1.65
C LYS A 143 12.43 1.51 1.39
N PHE A 144 12.07 2.10 0.26
CA PHE A 144 10.78 1.92 -0.37
C PHE A 144 10.98 0.89 -1.48
N VAL A 145 10.21 -0.19 -1.46
CA VAL A 145 10.32 -1.31 -2.40
C VAL A 145 9.05 -1.34 -3.23
N GLU A 146 9.20 -1.51 -4.54
CA GLU A 146 8.05 -1.66 -5.42
C GLU A 146 7.29 -2.95 -5.16
N THR A 147 5.97 -2.88 -5.11
CA THR A 147 5.09 -4.04 -5.01
C THR A 147 4.17 -4.09 -6.23
N PRO A 148 3.82 -5.29 -6.74
CA PRO A 148 4.08 -6.62 -6.16
C PRO A 148 5.44 -7.27 -6.55
N ASP A 149 6.11 -6.82 -7.60
CA ASP A 149 7.24 -7.55 -8.20
C ASP A 149 8.60 -7.31 -7.51
N ASN A 150 8.76 -6.23 -6.72
CA ASN A 150 10.01 -5.93 -6.00
C ASN A 150 11.25 -5.82 -6.91
N PHE A 151 11.05 -5.53 -8.21
CA PHE A 151 12.15 -5.41 -9.17
C PHE A 151 12.97 -4.13 -8.97
N TRP A 152 12.45 -3.15 -8.24
CA TRP A 152 13.19 -1.95 -7.87
C TRP A 152 12.89 -1.45 -6.45
N THR A 153 13.82 -0.67 -5.93
CA THR A 153 13.70 0.02 -4.64
C THR A 153 14.25 1.44 -4.75
N VAL A 154 13.75 2.34 -3.92
CA VAL A 154 14.30 3.68 -3.72
C VAL A 154 14.59 3.96 -2.25
N ARG A 155 15.72 4.61 -2.00
CA ARG A 155 16.10 5.13 -0.70
C ARG A 155 16.50 6.58 -0.81
N ILE A 156 15.87 7.41 0.01
CA ILE A 156 16.20 8.84 0.13
C ILE A 156 17.58 8.98 0.78
N GLN A 157 18.46 9.78 0.19
CA GLN A 157 19.78 10.12 0.73
C GLN A 157 19.84 11.63 1.02
N PRO A 158 19.38 12.09 2.21
CA PRO A 158 19.29 13.52 2.50
C PRO A 158 20.65 14.24 2.50
N ARG A 159 21.73 13.52 2.87
CA ARG A 159 23.08 14.10 3.02
C ARG A 159 23.68 14.56 1.70
N ASP A 160 23.54 13.76 0.64
CA ASP A 160 24.06 14.08 -0.70
C ASP A 160 22.96 14.53 -1.67
N LYS A 161 21.74 14.77 -1.14
CA LYS A 161 20.57 15.26 -1.89
C LYS A 161 20.29 14.38 -3.11
N SER A 162 20.26 13.07 -2.91
CA SER A 162 19.99 12.11 -3.99
C SER A 162 18.95 11.06 -3.60
N LEU A 163 18.43 10.37 -4.61
CA LEU A 163 17.66 9.15 -4.47
C LEU A 163 18.55 8.01 -4.95
N ARG A 164 18.86 7.06 -4.07
CA ARG A 164 19.52 5.81 -4.45
C ARG A 164 18.46 4.84 -4.94
N ILE A 165 18.60 4.38 -6.17
CA ILE A 165 17.73 3.39 -6.79
C ILE A 165 18.52 2.08 -6.89
N THR A 166 17.88 0.98 -6.51
CA THR A 166 18.40 -0.39 -6.75
C THR A 166 17.40 -1.11 -7.65
N VAL A 167 17.88 -1.79 -8.69
CA VAL A 167 17.08 -2.48 -9.71
C VAL A 167 17.59 -3.90 -9.96
N ARG A 168 16.69 -4.81 -10.32
CA ARG A 168 17.02 -6.20 -10.70
C ARG A 168 17.79 -6.23 -12.01
N GLY A 169 18.89 -6.97 -12.06
CA GLY A 169 19.81 -7.06 -13.21
C GLY A 169 21.20 -6.54 -12.87
N ARG A 170 22.22 -7.02 -13.59
CA ARG A 170 23.62 -6.57 -13.44
C ARG A 170 23.90 -5.36 -14.36
N PRO A 171 24.87 -4.49 -14.03
CA PRO A 171 25.12 -3.26 -14.79
C PRO A 171 25.32 -3.49 -16.29
N GLU A 172 26.05 -4.54 -16.65
CA GLU A 172 26.34 -4.95 -18.03
C GLU A 172 25.10 -5.42 -18.83
N THR A 173 23.97 -5.64 -18.15
CA THR A 173 22.73 -6.11 -18.78
C THR A 173 21.77 -4.97 -19.15
N PHE A 174 22.18 -3.72 -18.92
CA PHE A 174 21.43 -2.52 -19.27
C PHE A 174 22.14 -1.78 -20.40
N MET A 175 21.37 -1.07 -21.23
CA MET A 175 21.95 -0.08 -22.13
C MET A 175 22.76 0.94 -21.33
N LYS A 176 23.98 1.26 -21.77
CA LYS A 176 24.90 2.13 -21.04
C LYS A 176 24.32 3.55 -20.96
N PRO A 177 23.89 4.02 -19.78
CA PRO A 177 23.39 5.38 -19.62
C PRO A 177 24.51 6.41 -19.80
N LYS A 178 24.15 7.65 -20.16
CA LYS A 178 25.12 8.74 -20.34
C LYS A 178 25.40 9.46 -19.03
N ASN A 179 24.38 9.63 -18.21
CA ASN A 179 24.39 10.50 -17.02
C ASN A 179 24.21 9.72 -15.70
N LEU A 180 24.12 8.39 -15.76
CA LEU A 180 23.99 7.52 -14.60
C LEU A 180 25.18 6.57 -14.49
N GLU A 181 25.64 6.38 -13.26
CA GLU A 181 26.68 5.39 -12.95
C GLU A 181 26.02 4.18 -12.28
N LEU A 182 25.83 3.10 -13.02
CA LEU A 182 25.36 1.83 -12.45
C LEU A 182 26.52 1.10 -11.79
N LYS A 183 26.32 0.71 -10.53
CA LYS A 183 27.25 -0.09 -9.74
C LYS A 183 26.60 -1.43 -9.42
N PRO A 184 27.37 -2.53 -9.35
CA PRO A 184 26.86 -3.79 -8.80
C PRO A 184 26.30 -3.58 -7.39
N ASP A 185 25.14 -4.19 -7.09
CA ASP A 185 24.53 -4.19 -5.77
C ASP A 185 23.99 -5.61 -5.49
N MET A 186 24.46 -6.29 -4.44
CA MET A 186 24.16 -7.71 -4.23
C MET A 186 24.48 -8.59 -5.47
N ALA A 187 24.09 -9.87 -5.47
CA ALA A 187 24.48 -10.80 -6.53
C ALA A 187 23.76 -10.56 -7.88
N THR A 188 22.51 -10.08 -7.84
CA THR A 188 21.61 -10.00 -9.00
C THR A 188 21.00 -8.61 -9.21
N TYR A 189 21.49 -7.59 -8.52
CA TYR A 189 20.98 -6.22 -8.62
C TYR A 189 22.07 -5.23 -9.03
N SER A 190 21.62 -4.06 -9.45
CA SER A 190 22.44 -2.88 -9.72
C SER A 190 21.89 -1.71 -8.92
N SER A 191 22.74 -0.75 -8.60
CA SER A 191 22.30 0.51 -8.01
C SER A 191 22.91 1.71 -8.69
N PHE A 192 22.15 2.79 -8.71
CA PHE A 192 22.58 4.09 -9.21
C PHE A 192 21.91 5.19 -8.37
N LYS A 193 22.32 6.43 -8.57
CA LYS A 193 21.75 7.59 -7.89
C LYS A 193 21.19 8.58 -8.91
N ILE A 194 20.08 9.20 -8.56
CA ILE A 194 19.56 10.38 -9.24
C ILE A 194 19.52 11.55 -8.27
N SER A 195 19.94 12.71 -8.73
CA SER A 195 19.90 13.98 -7.98
C SER A 195 19.36 15.14 -8.81
N SER A 196 19.13 14.94 -10.12
CA SER A 196 18.62 15.98 -10.99
C SER A 196 17.53 15.47 -11.96
N PRO A 197 16.66 16.34 -12.47
CA PRO A 197 15.60 15.95 -13.43
C PRO A 197 16.11 15.40 -14.76
N GLU A 198 17.31 15.78 -15.21
CA GLU A 198 17.90 15.35 -16.48
C GLU A 198 18.27 13.87 -16.47
N GLN A 199 18.52 13.31 -15.27
CA GLN A 199 18.81 11.90 -15.07
C GLN A 199 17.55 11.02 -15.11
N LEU A 200 16.37 11.63 -15.10
CA LEU A 200 15.12 10.90 -14.90
C LEU A 200 14.77 10.01 -16.10
N SER A 201 14.96 10.49 -17.33
CA SER A 201 14.65 9.70 -18.53
C SER A 201 15.46 8.40 -18.57
N GLU A 202 16.77 8.49 -18.32
CA GLU A 202 17.64 7.32 -18.27
C GLU A 202 17.28 6.38 -17.10
N ALA A 203 16.89 6.94 -15.95
CA ALA A 203 16.44 6.15 -14.81
C ALA A 203 15.18 5.33 -15.12
N ILE A 204 14.19 5.93 -15.79
CA ILE A 204 12.97 5.25 -16.22
C ILE A 204 13.28 4.16 -17.26
N GLU A 205 14.17 4.41 -18.22
CA GLU A 205 14.59 3.41 -19.19
C GLU A 205 15.26 2.18 -18.54
N ILE A 206 16.08 2.40 -17.51
CA ILE A 206 16.68 1.31 -16.74
C ILE A 206 15.61 0.51 -16.00
N LEU A 207 14.64 1.19 -15.37
CA LEU A 207 13.52 0.54 -14.67
C LEU A 207 12.66 -0.29 -15.63
N LEU A 208 12.40 0.20 -16.85
CA LEU A 208 11.68 -0.54 -17.89
C LEU A 208 12.43 -1.77 -18.40
N GLN A 209 13.76 -1.74 -18.40
CA GLN A 209 14.57 -2.92 -18.72
C GLN A 209 14.61 -3.91 -17.54
N ALA A 210 14.65 -3.42 -16.30
CA ALA A 210 14.68 -4.23 -15.09
C ALA A 210 13.38 -5.01 -14.86
N SER A 211 12.23 -4.42 -15.17
CA SER A 211 10.92 -5.06 -15.00
C SER A 211 10.65 -6.24 -15.95
N LYS A 212 11.50 -6.43 -16.96
CA LYS A 212 11.40 -7.53 -17.93
C LYS A 212 12.30 -8.72 -17.56
N LYS A 213 12.98 -8.66 -16.42
CA LYS A 213 13.94 -9.68 -15.95
C LYS A 213 13.35 -10.48 -14.79
#